data_AF-A0A7M4D3Q8-F1
#
_entry.id   AF-A0A7M4D3Q8-F1
#
_cell.length_a   1.000
_cell.length_b   1.000
_cell.length_c   1.000
_cell.angle_alpha   90.00
_cell.angle_beta   90.00
_cell.angle_gamma   90.00
#
_symmetry.space_group_name_H-M   'P 1'
#
loop_
_entity.id
_entity.type
_entity.pdbx_description
1 polymer ?
#
loop_
_entity_poly.entity_id
_entity_poly.type
_entity_poly.pdbx_seq_one_letter_code
_entity_poly.pdbx_strand_id
1 'polypeptide(L)'
;MQNLDSKIIRPTLLLDKAKCIANIETMQAKAKRSNTRLRPHFKTHQSAEIGEWFKERGVEAIAVSSMQMAEYFANNGWKDITVAIAVNVREIDLINELASKIQLNLVVESQETIAFLQSELKHAVDVFIKVDTGYQRSGMPAEATGSIRLLINLMDESDKLNCKGFLAHTGHNYQASDQKEIYKNHSKTLLDLNELKDVFRKEIPGLEVSLGDTPACSISDEFYGIDEIRPGNFVFYDIMQYVLGSCNEDQIAVVMACPVIARNIDRNELVIHGGGVHFSKEYLEADDEGTKLFGSIVRITKNGWSEIIGGGYLASLSQEHGIIRCSDELFDEFVIGDLIGILPVHSCMTANLMGRFMTTEGEWIETMNSKQ
;
A
#
# COMPACT_ATOMS: atom_id res chain seq x y z
N MET A 1 0.91 -21.06 -25.77
CA MET A 1 1.01 -19.70 -25.20
C MET A 1 0.38 -18.74 -26.19
N GLN A 2 -0.80 -18.21 -25.88
CA GLN A 2 -1.38 -17.09 -26.63
C GLN A 2 -0.49 -15.86 -26.44
N ASN A 3 -0.35 -15.01 -27.46
CA ASN A 3 0.45 -13.79 -27.36
C ASN A 3 -0.27 -12.80 -26.44
N LEU A 4 0.38 -12.36 -25.35
CA LEU A 4 -0.19 -11.43 -24.36
C LEU A 4 -0.79 -10.19 -25.05
N ASP A 5 -0.08 -9.66 -26.04
CA ASP A 5 -0.47 -8.50 -26.85
C ASP A 5 -1.86 -8.67 -27.49
N SER A 6 -2.21 -9.87 -27.97
CA SER A 6 -3.47 -10.11 -28.68
C SER A 6 -4.71 -10.01 -27.79
N LYS A 7 -4.54 -10.04 -26.46
CA LYS A 7 -5.63 -9.90 -25.48
C LYS A 7 -5.86 -8.45 -25.06
N ILE A 8 -4.90 -7.55 -25.32
CA ILE A 8 -4.92 -6.18 -24.81
C ILE A 8 -5.46 -5.25 -25.90
N ILE A 9 -6.73 -4.87 -25.77
CA ILE A 9 -7.41 -3.94 -26.69
C ILE A 9 -7.77 -2.60 -26.03
N ARG A 10 -7.42 -2.43 -24.76
CA ARG A 10 -7.72 -1.27 -23.90
C ARG A 10 -6.69 -1.21 -22.77
N PRO A 11 -6.57 -0.10 -22.04
CA PRO A 11 -5.70 0.00 -20.86
C PRO A 11 -5.90 -1.20 -19.95
N THR A 12 -4.82 -1.92 -19.70
CA THR A 12 -4.85 -3.17 -18.92
C THR A 12 -3.69 -3.15 -17.96
N LEU A 13 -3.99 -3.28 -16.67
CA LEU A 13 -2.97 -3.42 -15.63
C LEU A 13 -2.45 -4.85 -15.64
N LEU A 14 -1.24 -5.02 -16.15
CA LEU A 14 -0.54 -6.28 -16.14
C LEU A 14 0.13 -6.49 -14.79
N LEU A 15 0.19 -7.74 -14.36
CA LEU A 15 0.82 -8.18 -13.12
C LEU A 15 1.79 -9.33 -13.39
N ASP A 16 3.02 -9.19 -12.91
CA ASP A 16 4.00 -10.28 -12.90
C ASP A 16 3.89 -11.03 -11.57
N LYS A 17 3.36 -12.25 -11.64
CA LYS A 17 3.12 -13.10 -10.47
C LYS A 17 4.42 -13.51 -9.80
N ALA A 18 5.47 -13.79 -10.58
CA ALA A 18 6.76 -14.22 -10.04
C ALA A 18 7.41 -13.09 -9.23
N LYS A 19 7.37 -11.85 -9.73
CA LYS A 19 7.85 -10.67 -8.99
C LYS A 19 7.05 -10.43 -7.71
N CYS A 20 5.72 -10.50 -7.77
CA CYS A 20 4.87 -10.40 -6.57
C CYS A 20 5.28 -11.42 -5.50
N ILE A 21 5.43 -12.68 -5.89
CA ILE A 21 5.83 -13.78 -5.01
C ILE A 21 7.21 -13.51 -4.38
N ALA A 22 8.20 -13.12 -5.19
CA ALA A 22 9.55 -12.82 -4.72
C ALA A 22 9.57 -11.65 -3.71
N ASN A 23 8.76 -10.62 -3.96
CA ASN A 23 8.61 -9.48 -3.06
C ASN A 23 7.99 -9.91 -1.71
N ILE A 24 6.97 -10.77 -1.72
CA ILE A 24 6.35 -11.35 -0.52
C ILE A 24 7.38 -12.13 0.29
N GLU A 25 8.12 -13.02 -0.35
CA GLU A 25 9.14 -13.87 0.29
C GLU A 25 10.26 -13.03 0.91
N THR A 26 10.70 -11.98 0.21
CA THR A 26 11.73 -11.06 0.70
C THR A 26 11.29 -10.34 1.98
N MET A 27 10.07 -9.78 1.99
CA MET A 27 9.57 -9.07 3.17
C MET A 27 9.27 -10.01 4.35
N GLN A 28 8.76 -11.22 4.06
CA GLN A 28 8.54 -12.24 5.08
C GLN A 28 9.85 -12.72 5.69
N ALA A 29 10.89 -12.92 4.87
CA ALA A 29 12.23 -13.25 5.36
C ALA A 29 12.82 -12.12 6.20
N LYS A 30 12.60 -10.86 5.82
CA LYS A 30 13.01 -9.69 6.63
C LYS A 30 12.32 -9.69 7.99
N ALA A 31 10.99 -9.81 8.03
CA ALA A 31 10.24 -9.83 9.28
C ALA A 31 10.80 -10.88 10.26
N LYS A 32 11.08 -12.10 9.76
CA LYS A 32 11.75 -13.15 10.54
C LYS A 32 13.13 -12.74 11.06
N ARG A 33 13.98 -12.13 10.23
CA ARG A 33 15.33 -11.67 10.65
C ARG A 33 15.26 -10.56 11.69
N SER A 34 14.30 -9.65 11.56
CA SER A 34 14.10 -8.53 12.49
C SER A 34 13.28 -8.91 13.73
N ASN A 35 12.91 -10.19 13.88
CA ASN A 35 12.07 -10.70 14.97
C ASN A 35 10.74 -9.95 15.11
N THR A 36 10.13 -9.60 13.98
CA THR A 36 8.82 -8.95 13.90
C THR A 36 7.81 -9.85 13.21
N ARG A 37 6.53 -9.69 13.55
CA ARG A 37 5.42 -10.27 12.78
C ARG A 37 5.18 -9.43 11.54
N LEU A 38 4.99 -10.07 10.39
CA LEU A 38 4.53 -9.40 9.17
C LEU A 38 3.00 -9.37 9.16
N ARG A 39 2.42 -8.16 9.22
CA ARG A 39 0.99 -7.92 8.98
C ARG A 39 0.84 -7.04 7.74
N PRO A 40 0.94 -7.62 6.53
CA PRO A 40 0.99 -6.82 5.32
C PRO A 40 -0.34 -6.09 5.10
N HIS A 41 -0.25 -4.89 4.52
CA HIS A 41 -1.42 -4.07 4.27
C HIS A 41 -2.02 -4.35 2.89
N PHE A 42 -3.23 -4.90 2.87
CA PHE A 42 -3.89 -5.43 1.67
C PHE A 42 -4.57 -4.37 0.78
N LYS A 43 -4.43 -3.08 1.11
CA LYS A 43 -5.02 -1.98 0.31
C LYS A 43 -4.43 -1.85 -1.09
N THR A 44 -3.21 -2.36 -1.29
CA THR A 44 -2.49 -2.24 -2.56
C THR A 44 -3.09 -3.16 -3.61
N HIS A 45 -3.32 -4.44 -3.28
CA HIS A 45 -3.79 -5.45 -4.24
C HIS A 45 -5.30 -5.71 -4.16
N GLN A 46 -5.91 -5.60 -2.96
CA GLN A 46 -7.35 -5.76 -2.72
C GLN A 46 -7.97 -7.06 -3.28
N SER A 47 -7.14 -8.09 -3.49
CA SER A 47 -7.50 -9.37 -4.12
C SER A 47 -7.33 -10.52 -3.15
N ALA A 48 -8.37 -11.35 -3.01
CA ALA A 48 -8.34 -12.60 -2.25
C ALA A 48 -7.30 -13.58 -2.80
N GLU A 49 -7.16 -13.68 -4.13
CA GLU A 49 -6.19 -14.58 -4.77
C GLU A 49 -4.75 -14.20 -4.41
N ILE A 50 -4.41 -12.90 -4.48
CA ILE A 50 -3.10 -12.41 -4.03
C ILE A 50 -2.94 -12.63 -2.52
N GLY A 51 -4.04 -12.53 -1.75
CA GLY A 51 -4.07 -12.91 -0.34
C GLY A 51 -3.68 -14.37 -0.11
N GLU A 52 -4.11 -15.31 -0.95
CA GLU A 52 -3.67 -16.72 -0.83
C GLU A 52 -2.16 -16.87 -1.02
N TRP A 53 -1.53 -16.08 -1.91
CA TRP A 53 -0.07 -16.11 -2.07
C TRP A 53 0.65 -15.70 -0.78
N PHE A 54 0.09 -14.78 0.01
CA PHE A 54 0.59 -14.43 1.34
C PHE A 54 0.40 -15.57 2.35
N LYS A 55 -0.77 -16.23 2.37
CA LYS A 55 -1.04 -17.37 3.27
C LYS A 55 -0.08 -18.53 3.02
N GLU A 56 0.15 -18.88 1.75
CA GLU A 56 1.12 -19.92 1.35
C GLU A 56 2.54 -19.65 1.88
N ARG A 57 2.87 -18.38 2.15
CA ARG A 57 4.18 -17.93 2.67
C ARG A 57 4.17 -17.70 4.19
N GLY A 58 3.12 -18.15 4.87
CA GLY A 58 3.00 -18.14 6.33
C GLY A 58 2.61 -16.79 6.91
N VAL A 59 1.90 -15.95 6.16
CA VAL A 59 1.24 -14.76 6.70
C VAL A 59 -0.15 -15.15 7.21
N GLU A 60 -0.41 -14.87 8.48
CA GLU A 60 -1.66 -15.26 9.16
C GLU A 60 -2.54 -14.07 9.55
N ALA A 61 -1.96 -12.86 9.53
CA ALA A 61 -2.57 -11.64 10.01
C ALA A 61 -2.42 -10.52 8.98
N ILE A 62 -3.44 -9.70 8.77
CA ILE A 62 -3.45 -8.65 7.74
C ILE A 62 -3.89 -7.30 8.26
N ALA A 63 -3.51 -6.24 7.55
CA ALA A 63 -4.03 -4.90 7.74
C ALA A 63 -4.86 -4.46 6.53
N VAL A 64 -5.98 -3.81 6.79
CA VAL A 64 -6.91 -3.30 5.76
C VAL A 64 -7.25 -1.84 6.03
N SER A 65 -7.78 -1.14 5.02
CA SER A 65 -8.03 0.31 5.10
C SER A 65 -9.51 0.68 5.30
N SER A 66 -10.40 -0.30 5.36
CA SER A 66 -11.83 -0.09 5.58
C SER A 66 -12.50 -1.33 6.17
N MET A 67 -13.68 -1.14 6.79
CA MET A 67 -14.49 -2.25 7.30
C MET A 67 -14.99 -3.15 6.16
N GLN A 68 -15.34 -2.59 5.01
CA GLN A 68 -15.74 -3.36 3.82
C GLN A 68 -14.61 -4.29 3.32
N MET A 69 -13.36 -3.81 3.37
CA MET A 69 -12.20 -4.64 3.03
C MET A 69 -11.96 -5.72 4.10
N ALA A 70 -12.19 -5.39 5.38
CA ALA A 70 -12.16 -6.39 6.46
C ALA A 70 -13.20 -7.49 6.23
N GLU A 71 -14.43 -7.14 5.86
CA GLU A 71 -15.49 -8.07 5.51
C GLU A 71 -15.12 -8.95 4.32
N TYR A 72 -14.64 -8.34 3.23
CA TYR A 72 -14.18 -9.06 2.05
C TYR A 72 -13.14 -10.12 2.41
N PHE A 73 -12.09 -9.76 3.15
CA PHE A 73 -11.04 -10.72 3.50
C PHE A 73 -11.47 -11.71 4.59
N ALA A 74 -12.34 -11.33 5.53
CA ALA A 74 -12.92 -12.26 6.50
C ALA A 74 -13.74 -13.36 5.82
N ASN A 75 -14.52 -13.01 4.80
CA ASN A 75 -15.27 -13.95 3.97
C ASN A 75 -14.35 -14.85 3.12
N ASN A 76 -13.12 -14.40 2.85
CA ASN A 76 -12.05 -15.18 2.22
C ASN A 76 -11.09 -15.83 3.25
N GLY A 77 -11.59 -16.07 4.47
CA GLY A 77 -10.92 -16.92 5.46
C GLY A 77 -9.84 -16.25 6.31
N TRP A 78 -9.61 -14.95 6.19
CA TRP A 78 -8.70 -14.23 7.11
C TRP A 78 -9.33 -14.07 8.49
N LYS A 79 -8.56 -14.33 9.55
CA LYS A 79 -9.06 -14.39 10.94
C LYS A 79 -8.48 -13.35 11.88
N ASP A 80 -7.30 -12.80 11.59
CA ASP A 80 -6.72 -11.69 12.35
C ASP A 80 -6.58 -10.48 11.42
N ILE A 81 -7.44 -9.48 11.60
CA ILE A 81 -7.53 -8.31 10.72
C ILE A 81 -7.44 -7.03 11.53
N THR A 82 -6.50 -6.16 11.17
CA THR A 82 -6.41 -4.79 11.70
C THR A 82 -6.98 -3.81 10.70
N VAL A 83 -8.00 -3.05 11.09
CA VAL A 83 -8.52 -1.94 10.29
C VAL A 83 -7.68 -0.71 10.61
N ALA A 84 -6.65 -0.45 9.80
CA ALA A 84 -5.53 0.45 10.11
C ALA A 84 -5.82 1.95 9.84
N ILE A 85 -7.03 2.37 10.16
CA ILE A 85 -7.52 3.76 10.12
C ILE A 85 -8.35 4.01 11.38
N ALA A 86 -8.41 5.27 11.86
CA ALA A 86 -9.32 5.64 12.94
C ALA A 86 -10.73 5.11 12.64
N VAL A 87 -11.28 4.34 13.57
CA VAL A 87 -12.50 3.59 13.36
C VAL A 87 -13.67 4.51 13.01
N ASN A 88 -14.37 4.18 11.93
CA ASN A 88 -15.62 4.83 11.58
C ASN A 88 -16.78 4.21 12.36
N VAL A 89 -17.14 4.82 13.48
CA VAL A 89 -18.21 4.34 14.38
C VAL A 89 -19.58 4.21 13.72
N ARG A 90 -19.79 4.80 12.53
CA ARG A 90 -21.03 4.64 11.75
C ARG A 90 -21.23 3.23 11.20
N GLU A 91 -20.18 2.41 11.18
CA GLU A 91 -20.19 1.03 10.69
C GLU A 91 -20.34 0.01 11.84
N ILE A 92 -20.90 0.43 12.98
CA ILE A 92 -20.97 -0.37 14.22
C ILE A 92 -21.65 -1.74 14.06
N ASP A 93 -22.66 -1.86 13.20
CA ASP A 93 -23.31 -3.15 12.92
C ASP A 93 -22.33 -4.12 12.24
N LEU A 94 -21.57 -3.64 11.24
CA LEU A 94 -20.54 -4.42 10.56
C LEU A 94 -19.34 -4.72 11.48
N ILE A 95 -18.94 -3.76 12.33
CA ILE A 95 -17.92 -3.98 13.36
C ILE A 95 -18.33 -5.14 14.27
N ASN A 96 -19.57 -5.12 14.79
CA ASN A 96 -20.09 -6.17 15.65
C ASN A 96 -20.20 -7.53 14.92
N GLU A 97 -20.64 -7.53 13.67
CA GLU A 97 -20.69 -8.74 12.86
C GLU A 97 -19.31 -9.36 12.70
N LEU A 98 -18.30 -8.57 12.35
CA LEU A 98 -16.93 -9.05 12.16
C LEU A 98 -16.29 -9.48 13.48
N ALA A 99 -16.47 -8.71 14.55
CA ALA A 99 -15.99 -9.07 15.89
C ALA A 99 -16.55 -10.40 16.40
N SER A 100 -17.74 -10.82 15.92
CA SER A 100 -18.30 -12.14 16.25
C SER A 100 -17.63 -13.32 15.50
N LYS A 101 -16.88 -13.04 14.42
CA LYS A 101 -16.37 -14.04 13.47
C LYS A 101 -14.84 -14.13 13.41
N ILE A 102 -14.14 -13.04 13.74
CA ILE A 102 -12.70 -12.88 13.58
C ILE A 102 -12.09 -12.11 14.75
N GLN A 103 -10.77 -12.21 14.93
CA GLN A 103 -10.00 -11.29 15.75
C GLN A 103 -9.90 -9.95 15.01
N LEU A 104 -10.81 -9.03 15.37
CA LEU A 104 -10.88 -7.69 14.82
C LEU A 104 -10.06 -6.74 15.69
N ASN A 105 -9.07 -6.07 15.08
CA ASN A 105 -8.31 -5.00 15.72
C ASN A 105 -8.76 -3.66 15.14
N LEU A 106 -9.23 -2.76 16.00
CA LEU A 106 -9.63 -1.39 15.68
C LEU A 106 -8.53 -0.40 16.06
N VAL A 107 -8.57 0.79 15.45
CA VAL A 107 -7.66 1.88 15.78
C VAL A 107 -8.46 3.07 16.29
N VAL A 108 -8.05 3.61 17.44
CA VAL A 108 -8.70 4.76 18.09
C VAL A 108 -7.70 5.87 18.41
N GLU A 109 -8.20 7.09 18.53
CA GLU A 109 -7.39 8.27 18.87
C GLU A 109 -8.12 9.30 19.75
N SER A 110 -9.35 9.02 20.21
CA SER A 110 -10.13 9.96 21.02
C SER A 110 -11.00 9.28 22.08
N GLN A 111 -11.35 10.04 23.12
CA GLN A 111 -12.23 9.58 24.20
C GLN A 111 -13.67 9.35 23.70
N GLU A 112 -14.16 10.21 22.82
CA GLU A 112 -15.50 10.12 22.26
C GLU A 112 -15.70 8.81 21.49
N THR A 113 -14.67 8.38 20.76
CA THR A 113 -14.69 7.12 20.01
C THR A 113 -14.75 5.94 20.96
N ILE A 114 -13.93 5.94 22.02
CA ILE A 114 -13.93 4.87 23.03
C ILE A 114 -15.29 4.80 23.73
N ALA A 115 -15.82 5.92 24.21
CA ALA A 115 -17.11 5.98 24.89
C ALA A 115 -18.26 5.45 24.02
N PHE A 116 -18.26 5.77 22.72
CA PHE A 116 -19.23 5.22 21.77
C PHE A 116 -19.08 3.69 21.63
N LEU A 117 -17.85 3.20 21.45
CA LEU A 117 -17.63 1.76 21.30
C LEU A 117 -18.01 0.99 22.56
N GLN A 118 -17.77 1.55 23.75
CA GLN A 118 -18.20 0.94 25.02
C GLN A 118 -19.72 0.72 25.08
N SER A 119 -20.52 1.66 24.57
CA SER A 119 -21.98 1.54 24.60
C SER A 119 -22.53 0.61 23.53
N GLU A 120 -21.94 0.61 22.34
CA GLU A 120 -22.54 -0.05 21.17
C GLU A 120 -21.92 -1.41 20.79
N LEU A 121 -20.73 -1.75 21.28
CA LEU A 121 -20.14 -3.06 21.01
C LEU A 121 -20.93 -4.18 21.68
N LYS A 122 -21.06 -5.29 20.96
CA LYS A 122 -21.70 -6.55 21.39
C LYS A 122 -20.68 -7.65 21.62
N HIS A 123 -19.52 -7.56 20.98
CA HIS A 123 -18.43 -8.53 21.05
C HIS A 123 -17.12 -7.80 21.37
N ALA A 124 -16.19 -8.51 21.99
CA ALA A 124 -14.87 -7.96 22.30
C ALA A 124 -14.05 -7.72 21.03
N VAL A 125 -13.28 -6.64 21.03
CA VAL A 125 -12.33 -6.27 19.97
C VAL A 125 -10.99 -5.90 20.59
N ASP A 126 -9.93 -6.09 19.83
CA ASP A 126 -8.62 -5.56 20.16
C ASP A 126 -8.54 -4.11 19.67
N VAL A 127 -7.84 -3.26 20.41
CA VAL A 127 -7.74 -1.83 20.11
C VAL A 127 -6.30 -1.36 20.18
N PHE A 128 -5.83 -0.76 19.09
CA PHE A 128 -4.59 0.00 19.06
C PHE A 128 -4.88 1.49 19.22
N ILE A 129 -4.09 2.15 20.04
CA ILE A 129 -4.04 3.61 20.09
C ILE A 129 -3.17 4.10 18.92
N LYS A 130 -3.72 4.96 18.07
CA LYS A 130 -2.96 5.59 16.99
C LYS A 130 -1.99 6.61 17.57
N VAL A 131 -0.71 6.46 17.21
CA VAL A 131 0.36 7.37 17.62
C VAL A 131 0.93 8.09 16.40
N ASP A 132 1.12 9.39 16.53
CA ASP A 132 1.86 10.23 15.59
C ASP A 132 3.32 10.36 16.04
N THR A 133 4.23 9.96 15.14
CA THR A 133 5.68 10.03 15.33
C THR A 133 6.34 11.06 14.40
N GLY A 134 5.55 12.02 13.92
CA GLY A 134 6.02 13.15 13.11
C GLY A 134 5.38 13.26 11.73
N TYR A 135 4.39 12.42 11.39
CA TYR A 135 3.68 12.53 10.10
C TYR A 135 2.57 13.59 10.14
N GLN A 136 2.02 13.91 11.31
CA GLN A 136 0.98 14.95 11.48
C GLN A 136 -0.29 14.72 10.64
N ARG A 137 -0.62 13.44 10.38
CA ARG A 137 -1.85 13.06 9.67
C ARG A 137 -2.99 12.73 10.62
N SER A 138 -2.73 11.83 11.58
CA SER A 138 -3.68 11.33 12.57
C SER A 138 -2.91 10.67 13.72
N GLY A 139 -3.57 10.45 14.85
CA GLY A 139 -2.97 9.90 16.06
C GLY A 139 -2.59 10.94 17.09
N MET A 140 -2.41 10.48 18.32
CA MET A 140 -1.90 11.32 19.40
C MET A 140 -0.38 11.44 19.32
N PRO A 141 0.20 12.60 19.65
CA PRO A 141 1.65 12.72 19.80
C PRO A 141 2.19 11.69 20.80
N ALA A 142 3.33 11.06 20.49
CA ALA A 142 3.92 10.02 21.33
C ALA A 142 4.20 10.52 22.78
N GLU A 143 4.56 11.79 22.92
CA GLU A 143 4.83 12.44 24.20
C GLU A 143 3.57 12.73 25.03
N ALA A 144 2.38 12.62 24.45
CA ALA A 144 1.10 12.89 25.12
C ALA A 144 0.66 11.76 26.06
N THR A 145 1.58 11.26 26.88
CA THR A 145 1.41 10.10 27.76
C THR A 145 0.24 10.25 28.75
N GLY A 146 -0.07 11.48 29.19
CA GLY A 146 -1.25 11.74 30.02
C GLY A 146 -2.56 11.42 29.29
N SER A 147 -2.71 11.91 28.06
CA SER A 147 -3.89 11.65 27.22
C SER A 147 -4.00 10.18 26.82
N ILE A 148 -2.86 9.55 26.49
CA ILE A 148 -2.81 8.12 26.18
C ILE A 148 -3.27 7.29 27.38
N ARG A 149 -2.80 7.61 28.59
CA ARG A 149 -3.21 6.92 29.83
C ARG A 149 -4.71 7.08 30.11
N LEU A 150 -5.29 8.26 29.81
CA LEU A 150 -6.74 8.44 29.90
C LEU A 150 -7.49 7.49 28.96
N LEU A 151 -7.02 7.31 27.71
CA LEU A 151 -7.66 6.36 26.79
C LEU A 151 -7.53 4.91 27.26
N ILE A 152 -6.37 4.52 27.81
CA ILE A 152 -6.15 3.18 28.37
C ILE A 152 -7.11 2.92 29.52
N ASN A 153 -7.17 3.84 30.50
CA ASN A 153 -8.09 3.71 31.64
C ASN A 153 -9.55 3.60 31.21
N LEU A 154 -9.98 4.36 30.20
CA LEU A 154 -11.34 4.25 29.66
C LEU A 154 -11.59 2.87 29.04
N MET A 155 -10.63 2.31 28.31
CA MET A 155 -10.79 0.95 27.76
C MET A 155 -10.87 -0.11 28.87
N ASP A 156 -10.10 0.04 29.96
CA ASP A 156 -10.11 -0.87 31.11
C ASP A 156 -11.47 -0.93 31.84
N GLU A 157 -12.33 0.07 31.67
CA GLU A 157 -13.70 0.08 32.19
C GLU A 157 -14.67 -0.79 31.37
N SER A 158 -14.22 -1.39 30.26
CA SER A 158 -15.02 -2.24 29.37
C SER A 158 -14.47 -3.65 29.24
N ASP A 159 -15.36 -4.64 29.27
CA ASP A 159 -15.04 -6.04 28.98
C ASP A 159 -14.95 -6.34 27.47
N LYS A 160 -15.20 -5.34 26.61
CA LYS A 160 -15.22 -5.50 25.14
C LYS A 160 -14.10 -4.75 24.43
N LEU A 161 -13.32 -3.92 25.13
CA LEU A 161 -12.23 -3.14 24.54
C LEU A 161 -10.90 -3.59 25.12
N ASN A 162 -10.18 -4.44 24.40
CA ASN A 162 -8.88 -4.90 24.83
C ASN A 162 -7.80 -3.96 24.29
N CYS A 163 -7.15 -3.17 25.15
CA CYS A 163 -6.02 -2.36 24.72
C CYS A 163 -4.84 -3.27 24.33
N LYS A 164 -4.48 -3.28 23.05
CA LYS A 164 -3.38 -4.11 22.50
C LYS A 164 -2.04 -3.37 22.46
N GLY A 165 -2.07 -2.04 22.45
CA GLY A 165 -0.88 -1.20 22.46
C GLY A 165 -0.95 -0.08 21.43
N PHE A 166 0.15 0.13 20.70
CA PHE A 166 0.36 1.32 19.87
C PHE A 166 0.52 1.00 18.39
N LEU A 167 -0.06 1.85 17.55
CA LEU A 167 0.04 1.73 16.09
C LEU A 167 0.48 3.06 15.46
N ALA A 168 1.64 3.06 14.81
CA ALA A 168 2.16 4.21 14.07
C ALA A 168 2.24 3.93 12.57
N HIS A 169 2.10 4.97 11.76
CA HIS A 169 2.36 4.91 10.31
C HIS A 169 3.21 6.10 9.89
N THR A 170 4.37 5.79 9.35
CA THR A 170 5.45 6.73 9.00
C THR A 170 5.31 7.21 7.56
N GLY A 171 4.14 7.75 7.22
CA GLY A 171 3.83 8.23 5.86
C GLY A 171 4.70 9.39 5.39
N HIS A 172 5.38 10.10 6.29
CA HIS A 172 6.35 11.15 5.94
C HIS A 172 7.56 10.60 5.19
N ASN A 173 7.84 9.29 5.24
CA ASN A 173 8.91 8.67 4.44
C ASN A 173 8.64 8.72 2.93
N TYR A 174 7.39 8.91 2.50
CA TYR A 174 7.07 9.12 1.08
C TYR A 174 7.40 10.56 0.61
N GLN A 175 7.72 11.46 1.55
CA GLN A 175 8.16 12.84 1.27
C GLN A 175 9.66 13.02 1.49
N ALA A 176 10.37 11.94 1.83
CA ALA A 176 11.81 11.97 2.03
C ALA A 176 12.53 12.24 0.71
N SER A 177 13.57 13.07 0.78
CA SER A 177 14.42 13.42 -0.36
C SER A 177 15.35 12.28 -0.78
N ASP A 178 15.78 11.45 0.17
CA ASP A 178 16.66 10.31 -0.07
C ASP A 178 16.52 9.21 1.01
N GLN A 179 17.26 8.11 0.82
CA GLN A 179 17.31 7.02 1.78
C GLN A 179 17.85 7.44 3.17
N LYS A 180 18.73 8.44 3.26
CA LYS A 180 19.29 8.89 4.55
C LYS A 180 18.20 9.56 5.39
N GLU A 181 17.35 10.34 4.76
CA GLU A 181 16.19 10.94 5.41
C GLU A 181 15.20 9.86 5.88
N ILE A 182 14.94 8.82 5.07
CA ILE A 182 14.12 7.67 5.50
C ILE A 182 14.74 7.00 6.74
N TYR A 183 16.05 6.73 6.77
CA TYR A 183 16.71 6.15 7.94
C TYR A 183 16.60 7.04 9.19
N LYS A 184 16.78 8.35 9.02
CA LYS A 184 16.66 9.33 10.12
C LYS A 184 15.24 9.32 10.70
N ASN A 185 14.24 9.39 9.84
CA ASN A 185 12.83 9.38 10.20
C ASN A 185 12.42 8.08 10.89
N HIS A 186 12.87 6.95 10.34
CA HIS A 186 12.67 5.62 10.93
C HIS A 186 13.30 5.52 12.32
N SER A 187 14.56 5.95 12.48
CA SER A 187 15.26 5.93 13.77
C SER A 187 14.55 6.78 14.83
N LYS A 188 14.07 7.97 14.46
CA LYS A 188 13.28 8.82 15.36
C LYS A 188 11.98 8.11 15.78
N THR A 189 11.28 7.50 14.83
CA THR A 189 10.05 6.76 15.11
C THR A 189 10.29 5.58 16.04
N LEU A 190 11.37 4.83 15.86
CA LEU A 190 11.74 3.75 16.78
C LEU A 190 11.97 4.28 18.19
N LEU A 191 12.66 5.42 18.35
CA LEU A 191 12.88 6.04 19.65
C LEU A 191 11.55 6.40 20.33
N ASP A 192 10.70 7.16 19.63
CA ASP A 192 9.39 7.60 20.16
C ASP A 192 8.53 6.40 20.63
N LEU A 193 8.49 5.32 19.83
CA LEU A 193 7.69 4.15 20.14
C LEU A 193 8.28 3.28 21.26
N ASN A 194 9.60 3.18 21.36
CA ASN A 194 10.26 2.46 22.43
C ASN A 194 10.08 3.17 23.78
N GLU A 195 10.24 4.50 23.81
CA GLU A 195 9.98 5.30 25.01
C GLU A 195 8.53 5.13 25.46
N LEU A 196 7.59 5.16 24.51
CA LEU A 196 6.17 4.95 24.80
C LEU A 196 5.90 3.53 25.33
N LYS A 197 6.50 2.50 24.71
CA LYS A 197 6.40 1.11 25.18
C LYS A 197 6.91 0.96 26.60
N ASP A 198 8.05 1.58 26.94
CA ASP A 198 8.62 1.52 28.28
C ASP A 198 7.74 2.17 29.35
N VAL A 199 7.04 3.26 29.00
CA VAL A 199 6.07 3.90 29.89
C VAL A 199 4.88 2.99 30.21
N PHE A 200 4.35 2.28 29.21
CA PHE A 200 3.06 1.59 29.32
C PHE A 200 3.12 0.07 29.46
N ARG A 201 4.29 -0.58 29.28
CA ARG A 201 4.42 -2.07 29.34
C ARG A 201 3.95 -2.74 30.64
N LYS A 202 3.86 -1.98 31.74
CA LYS A 202 3.34 -2.48 33.02
C LYS A 202 1.83 -2.30 33.16
N GLU A 203 1.25 -1.37 32.42
CA GLU A 203 -0.17 -1.03 32.41
C GLU A 203 -0.95 -1.85 31.39
N ILE A 204 -0.31 -2.20 30.26
CA ILE A 204 -0.90 -3.03 29.20
C ILE A 204 -0.17 -4.39 29.17
N PRO A 205 -0.73 -5.46 29.75
CA PRO A 205 -0.15 -6.79 29.65
C PRO A 205 -0.06 -7.24 28.19
N GLY A 206 1.14 -7.63 27.73
CA GLY A 206 1.34 -8.07 26.35
C GLY A 206 1.35 -6.94 25.31
N LEU A 207 1.61 -5.69 25.73
CA LEU A 207 1.68 -4.51 24.87
C LEU A 207 2.46 -4.77 23.57
N GLU A 208 1.77 -4.62 22.44
CA GLU A 208 2.32 -4.68 21.11
C GLU A 208 2.51 -3.27 20.51
N VAL A 209 3.64 -3.08 19.83
CA VAL A 209 3.92 -1.92 19.00
C VAL A 209 3.95 -2.35 17.55
N SER A 210 3.03 -1.77 16.77
CA SER A 210 2.91 -2.03 15.35
C SER A 210 3.33 -0.79 14.55
N LEU A 211 4.28 -0.93 13.64
CA LEU A 211 4.84 0.13 12.79
C LEU A 211 4.73 -0.25 11.31
N GLY A 212 4.85 0.71 10.40
CA GLY A 212 5.31 0.38 9.05
C GLY A 212 4.84 1.31 7.96
N ASP A 213 5.72 1.45 6.99
CA ASP A 213 5.49 1.91 5.63
C ASP A 213 6.40 1.06 4.70
N THR A 214 6.16 1.10 3.38
CA THR A 214 7.01 0.33 2.46
C THR A 214 8.43 0.88 2.35
N PRO A 215 8.67 2.20 2.28
CA PRO A 215 10.02 2.73 2.21
C PRO A 215 10.97 2.24 3.32
N ALA A 216 10.64 2.50 4.58
CA ALA A 216 11.47 2.10 5.72
C ALA A 216 11.55 0.57 5.86
N CYS A 217 10.44 -0.15 5.64
CA CYS A 217 10.46 -1.62 5.68
C CYS A 217 11.28 -2.24 4.54
N SER A 218 11.53 -1.52 3.44
CA SER A 218 12.33 -2.06 2.35
C SER A 218 13.82 -1.85 2.58
N ILE A 219 14.24 -0.71 3.15
CA ILE A 219 15.66 -0.37 3.29
C ILE A 219 16.26 -0.65 4.68
N SER A 220 15.46 -0.62 5.75
CA SER A 220 15.95 -0.82 7.12
C SER A 220 15.86 -2.30 7.54
N ASP A 221 16.81 -2.76 8.34
CA ASP A 221 16.74 -4.03 9.09
C ASP A 221 16.52 -3.79 10.61
N GLU A 222 16.57 -2.53 11.06
CA GLU A 222 16.44 -2.14 12.46
C GLU A 222 14.98 -1.99 12.87
N PHE A 223 14.48 -2.88 13.73
CA PHE A 223 13.11 -2.84 14.27
C PHE A 223 13.08 -3.17 15.77
N TYR A 224 14.14 -2.82 16.50
CA TYR A 224 14.20 -3.09 17.93
C TYR A 224 12.99 -2.51 18.68
N GLY A 225 12.38 -3.36 19.51
CA GLY A 225 11.20 -3.02 20.32
C GLY A 225 9.87 -3.00 19.58
N ILE A 226 9.88 -3.18 18.26
CA ILE A 226 8.68 -3.32 17.42
C ILE A 226 8.27 -4.79 17.38
N ASP A 227 6.98 -5.07 17.56
CA ASP A 227 6.45 -6.45 17.55
C ASP A 227 5.90 -6.83 16.17
N GLU A 228 5.46 -5.84 15.40
CA GLU A 228 4.84 -6.05 14.08
C GLU A 228 5.18 -4.95 13.07
N ILE A 229 5.42 -5.35 11.81
CA ILE A 229 5.58 -4.45 10.66
C ILE A 229 4.42 -4.58 9.67
N ARG A 230 3.98 -3.44 9.09
CA ARG A 230 2.80 -3.36 8.20
C ARG A 230 3.03 -2.71 6.83
N PRO A 231 4.08 -3.06 6.06
CA PRO A 231 4.21 -2.60 4.68
C PRO A 231 3.11 -3.22 3.80
N GLY A 232 2.79 -2.61 2.66
CA GLY A 232 1.76 -3.13 1.75
C GLY A 232 2.12 -2.95 0.29
N ASN A 233 2.55 -1.74 -0.09
CA ASN A 233 2.93 -1.40 -1.45
C ASN A 233 4.01 -2.33 -2.03
N PHE A 234 4.93 -2.80 -1.19
CA PHE A 234 6.04 -3.69 -1.58
C PHE A 234 5.64 -4.92 -2.40
N VAL A 235 4.39 -5.40 -2.31
CA VAL A 235 3.93 -6.53 -3.14
C VAL A 235 4.05 -6.19 -4.63
N PHE A 236 3.81 -4.94 -5.00
CA PHE A 236 3.91 -4.45 -6.37
C PHE A 236 5.09 -3.52 -6.60
N TYR A 237 5.50 -2.75 -5.58
CA TYR A 237 6.31 -1.55 -5.75
C TYR A 237 5.71 -0.60 -6.81
N ASP A 238 6.42 0.47 -7.17
CA ASP A 238 6.07 1.43 -8.21
C ASP A 238 7.23 2.43 -8.43
N ILE A 239 7.06 3.38 -9.34
CA ILE A 239 8.09 4.38 -9.63
C ILE A 239 8.39 5.27 -8.42
N MET A 240 7.41 5.56 -7.55
CA MET A 240 7.67 6.30 -6.31
C MET A 240 8.61 5.52 -5.40
N GLN A 241 8.37 4.21 -5.21
CA GLN A 241 9.28 3.38 -4.42
C GLN A 241 10.67 3.23 -5.04
N TYR A 242 10.76 3.13 -6.37
CA TYR A 242 12.04 3.07 -7.06
C TYR A 242 12.85 4.36 -6.87
N VAL A 243 12.23 5.54 -7.05
CA VAL A 243 12.89 6.85 -6.86
C VAL A 243 13.33 7.05 -5.41
N LEU A 244 12.54 6.59 -4.43
CA LEU A 244 12.93 6.59 -3.00
C LEU A 244 14.05 5.59 -2.67
N GLY A 245 14.48 4.76 -3.62
CA GLY A 245 15.45 3.69 -3.39
C GLY A 245 14.91 2.55 -2.52
N SER A 246 13.59 2.37 -2.48
CA SER A 246 12.92 1.31 -1.71
C SER A 246 12.88 -0.02 -2.46
N CYS A 247 13.06 0.00 -3.78
CA CYS A 247 13.19 -1.20 -4.60
C CYS A 247 14.11 -0.94 -5.79
N ASN A 248 14.56 -2.02 -6.40
CA ASN A 248 15.09 -2.01 -7.75
C ASN A 248 13.94 -2.05 -8.77
N GLU A 249 14.25 -1.68 -10.00
CA GLU A 249 13.29 -1.61 -11.09
C GLU A 249 12.68 -2.98 -11.44
N ASP A 250 13.51 -4.03 -11.41
CA ASP A 250 13.11 -5.41 -11.70
C ASP A 250 12.11 -5.97 -10.67
N GLN A 251 11.97 -5.32 -9.51
CA GLN A 251 11.01 -5.68 -8.47
C GLN A 251 9.61 -5.06 -8.68
N ILE A 252 9.47 -4.07 -9.58
CA ILE A 252 8.16 -3.51 -9.90
C ILE A 252 7.36 -4.58 -10.64
N ALA A 253 6.26 -5.01 -10.02
CA ALA A 253 5.47 -6.17 -10.43
C ALA A 253 4.19 -5.81 -11.20
N VAL A 254 3.97 -4.54 -11.50
CA VAL A 254 2.81 -4.09 -12.27
C VAL A 254 3.20 -3.07 -13.35
N VAL A 255 2.50 -3.12 -14.49
CA VAL A 255 2.64 -2.15 -15.59
C VAL A 255 1.28 -1.92 -16.25
N MET A 256 0.97 -0.69 -16.62
CA MET A 256 -0.20 -0.40 -17.46
C MET A 256 0.18 -0.58 -18.93
N ALA A 257 -0.42 -1.55 -19.62
CA ALA A 257 -0.31 -1.66 -21.07
C ALA A 257 -1.38 -0.78 -21.73
N CYS A 258 -0.93 0.19 -22.54
CA CYS A 258 -1.77 1.21 -23.15
C CYS A 258 -1.63 1.22 -24.68
N PRO A 259 -2.74 1.21 -25.44
CA PRO A 259 -2.69 1.43 -26.89
C PRO A 259 -2.23 2.85 -27.25
N VAL A 260 -1.31 2.97 -28.21
CA VAL A 260 -0.96 4.24 -28.87
C VAL A 260 -2.07 4.60 -29.85
N ILE A 261 -2.72 5.74 -29.64
CA ILE A 261 -3.91 6.17 -30.39
C ILE A 261 -3.68 7.40 -31.27
N ALA A 262 -2.63 8.18 -31.02
CA ALA A 262 -2.21 9.24 -31.93
C ALA A 262 -0.71 9.54 -31.81
N ARG A 263 -0.16 10.17 -32.85
CA ARG A 263 1.22 10.64 -32.93
C ARG A 263 1.21 12.11 -33.35
N ASN A 264 1.76 13.00 -32.52
CA ASN A 264 1.89 14.42 -32.82
C ASN A 264 3.35 14.73 -33.19
N ILE A 265 3.63 14.71 -34.49
CA ILE A 265 4.99 14.86 -35.04
C ILE A 265 5.62 16.20 -34.62
N ASP A 266 4.89 17.31 -34.76
CA ASP A 266 5.42 18.66 -34.48
C ASP A 266 5.83 18.90 -33.01
N ARG A 267 5.41 18.02 -32.09
CA ARG A 267 5.68 18.14 -30.65
C ARG A 267 6.44 16.95 -30.07
N ASN A 268 6.79 15.96 -30.88
CA ASN A 268 7.32 14.67 -30.42
C ASN A 268 6.52 14.07 -29.25
N GLU A 269 5.21 13.97 -29.47
CA GLU A 269 4.29 13.43 -28.47
C GLU A 269 3.54 12.20 -28.99
N LEU A 270 3.57 11.13 -28.22
CA LEU A 270 2.66 9.99 -28.40
C LEU A 270 1.44 10.19 -27.50
N VAL A 271 0.25 9.90 -28.04
CA VAL A 271 -1.00 9.90 -27.27
C VAL A 271 -1.41 8.47 -27.03
N ILE A 272 -1.65 8.12 -25.78
CA ILE A 272 -2.11 6.80 -25.37
C ILE A 272 -3.56 6.84 -24.91
N HIS A 273 -4.30 5.76 -25.19
CA HIS A 273 -5.49 5.47 -24.41
C HIS A 273 -4.99 5.00 -23.04
N GLY A 274 -5.21 5.81 -22.01
CA GLY A 274 -4.50 5.69 -20.74
C GLY A 274 -4.48 7.02 -20.00
N GLY A 275 -5.64 7.44 -19.50
CA GLY A 275 -5.79 8.68 -18.74
C GLY A 275 -5.82 8.52 -17.23
N GLY A 276 -6.26 9.57 -16.54
CA GLY A 276 -6.34 9.61 -15.09
C GLY A 276 -7.32 8.62 -14.46
N VAL A 277 -8.27 8.08 -15.21
CA VAL A 277 -9.12 6.97 -14.74
C VAL A 277 -8.40 5.62 -14.71
N HIS A 278 -7.19 5.54 -15.23
CA HIS A 278 -6.36 4.32 -15.24
C HIS A 278 -5.14 4.46 -14.32
N PHE A 279 -4.50 5.63 -14.33
CA PHE A 279 -3.25 5.89 -13.59
C PHE A 279 -3.44 6.66 -12.28
N SER A 280 -4.64 7.16 -12.02
CA SER A 280 -4.90 8.30 -11.12
C SER A 280 -4.28 9.60 -11.67
N LYS A 281 -4.02 10.59 -10.83
CA LYS A 281 -3.27 11.81 -11.20
C LYS A 281 -2.13 12.09 -10.24
N GLU A 282 -1.65 11.08 -9.53
CA GLU A 282 -0.40 11.20 -8.78
C GLU A 282 0.78 11.31 -9.73
N TYR A 283 1.72 12.16 -9.35
CA TYR A 283 2.92 12.44 -10.12
C TYR A 283 4.11 12.61 -9.19
N LEU A 284 5.30 12.46 -9.75
CA LEU A 284 6.56 12.90 -9.17
C LEU A 284 7.02 14.16 -9.90
N GLU A 285 7.81 14.97 -9.21
CA GLU A 285 8.58 16.04 -9.85
C GLU A 285 9.89 15.42 -10.33
N ALA A 286 10.12 15.46 -11.65
CA ALA A 286 11.29 14.86 -12.29
C ALA A 286 12.53 15.76 -12.21
N ASP A 287 12.35 17.05 -11.92
CA ASP A 287 13.39 18.07 -11.84
C ASP A 287 12.97 19.24 -10.92
N ASP A 288 13.93 20.12 -10.62
CA ASP A 288 13.72 21.32 -9.80
C ASP A 288 12.82 22.38 -10.47
N GLU A 289 12.50 22.21 -11.76
CA GLU A 289 11.58 23.07 -12.50
C GLU A 289 10.11 22.65 -12.34
N GLY A 290 9.86 21.53 -11.65
CA GLY A 290 8.52 21.01 -11.37
C GLY A 290 7.92 20.23 -12.54
N THR A 291 8.76 19.65 -13.42
CA THR A 291 8.28 18.77 -14.49
C THR A 291 7.56 17.57 -13.89
N LYS A 292 6.29 17.40 -14.26
CA LYS A 292 5.46 16.31 -13.75
C LYS A 292 5.70 15.01 -14.52
N LEU A 293 6.00 13.95 -13.79
CA LEU A 293 6.10 12.59 -14.28
C LEU A 293 4.94 11.76 -13.72
N PHE A 294 4.09 11.25 -14.59
CA PHE A 294 2.94 10.39 -14.23
C PHE A 294 3.23 8.89 -14.42
N GLY A 295 4.41 8.54 -14.95
CA GLY A 295 4.87 7.17 -15.10
C GLY A 295 6.09 7.08 -16.01
N SER A 296 6.83 5.98 -15.87
CA SER A 296 8.01 5.66 -16.67
C SER A 296 7.68 4.66 -17.76
N ILE A 297 8.36 4.76 -18.91
CA ILE A 297 8.04 3.98 -20.09
C ILE A 297 8.83 2.66 -20.10
N VAL A 298 8.15 1.58 -20.50
CA VAL A 298 8.75 0.27 -20.80
C VAL A 298 8.13 -0.28 -22.09
N ARG A 299 8.83 -1.22 -22.74
CA ARG A 299 8.28 -1.97 -23.88
C ARG A 299 7.44 -3.13 -23.37
N ILE A 300 6.25 -3.31 -23.92
CA ILE A 300 5.51 -4.57 -23.72
C ILE A 300 6.19 -5.66 -24.55
N THR A 301 6.40 -6.81 -23.93
CA THR A 301 7.02 -7.97 -24.55
C THR A 301 6.09 -9.18 -24.41
N LYS A 302 6.36 -10.23 -25.18
CA LYS A 302 5.57 -11.47 -25.17
C LYS A 302 5.33 -12.07 -23.77
N ASN A 303 6.27 -11.88 -22.85
CA ASN A 303 6.25 -12.50 -21.53
C ASN A 303 6.22 -11.48 -20.37
N GLY A 304 5.96 -10.20 -20.64
CA GLY A 304 6.03 -9.15 -19.61
C GLY A 304 6.45 -7.81 -20.22
N TRP A 305 7.42 -7.14 -19.61
CA TRP A 305 7.91 -5.84 -20.07
C TRP A 305 9.43 -5.71 -19.94
N SER A 306 10.02 -4.78 -20.69
CA SER A 306 11.43 -4.45 -20.62
C SER A 306 11.78 -3.66 -19.36
N GLU A 307 13.08 -3.38 -19.19
CA GLU A 307 13.52 -2.31 -18.30
C GLU A 307 13.01 -0.94 -18.77
N ILE A 308 13.09 0.08 -17.91
CA ILE A 308 12.74 1.47 -18.18
C ILE A 308 13.56 1.95 -19.37
N ILE A 309 12.85 2.45 -20.38
CA ILE A 309 13.46 2.99 -21.56
C ILE A 309 13.56 4.50 -21.41
N GLY A 310 14.78 5.02 -21.56
CA GLY A 310 15.02 6.46 -21.55
C GLY A 310 14.44 7.15 -22.79
N GLY A 311 14.57 8.47 -22.82
CA GLY A 311 14.11 9.27 -23.96
C GLY A 311 12.62 9.57 -23.94
N GLY A 312 11.87 9.24 -22.89
CA GLY A 312 10.50 9.73 -22.73
C GLY A 312 9.87 9.40 -21.38
N TYR A 313 8.74 10.05 -21.11
CA TYR A 313 7.94 9.83 -19.90
C TYR A 313 6.47 10.20 -20.13
N LEU A 314 5.58 9.70 -19.28
CA LEU A 314 4.18 10.11 -19.28
C LEU A 314 4.06 11.50 -18.65
N ALA A 315 3.88 12.52 -19.48
CA ALA A 315 4.03 13.93 -19.11
C ALA A 315 2.71 14.58 -18.65
N SER A 316 1.56 14.09 -19.11
CA SER A 316 0.27 14.63 -18.65
C SER A 316 -0.88 13.64 -18.82
N LEU A 317 -1.91 13.84 -18.01
CA LEU A 317 -3.12 13.02 -17.99
C LEU A 317 -4.39 13.88 -18.07
N SER A 318 -5.19 13.63 -19.11
CA SER A 318 -6.61 13.97 -19.14
C SER A 318 -7.42 12.85 -18.46
N GLN A 319 -8.75 12.78 -18.67
CA GLN A 319 -9.55 11.68 -18.11
C GLN A 319 -9.17 10.33 -18.73
N GLU A 320 -9.13 10.25 -20.07
CA GLU A 320 -8.94 8.99 -20.83
C GLU A 320 -7.65 8.96 -21.66
N HIS A 321 -6.98 10.10 -21.83
CA HIS A 321 -5.76 10.22 -22.65
C HIS A 321 -4.56 10.56 -21.78
N GLY A 322 -3.45 9.88 -22.07
CA GLY A 322 -2.12 10.21 -21.59
C GLY A 322 -1.27 10.78 -22.72
N ILE A 323 -0.45 11.77 -22.40
CA ILE A 323 0.53 12.35 -23.33
C ILE A 323 1.92 11.92 -22.89
N ILE A 324 2.62 11.22 -23.77
CA ILE A 324 4.02 10.88 -23.62
C ILE A 324 4.82 11.91 -24.39
N ARG A 325 5.76 12.58 -23.71
CA ARG A 325 6.79 13.39 -24.38
C ARG A 325 8.03 12.54 -24.55
N CYS A 326 8.58 12.51 -25.75
CA CYS A 326 9.68 11.64 -26.08
C CYS A 326 10.68 12.27 -27.06
N SER A 327 11.86 11.66 -27.18
CA SER A 327 12.84 11.96 -28.21
C SER A 327 12.39 11.41 -29.57
N ASP A 328 13.05 11.84 -30.64
CA ASP A 328 12.77 11.37 -32.01
C ASP A 328 12.95 9.84 -32.10
N GLU A 329 13.99 9.30 -31.46
CA GLU A 329 14.29 7.87 -31.51
C GLU A 329 13.18 7.03 -30.88
N LEU A 330 12.65 7.47 -29.74
CA LEU A 330 11.55 6.79 -29.07
C LEU A 330 10.22 7.03 -29.80
N PHE A 331 10.02 8.21 -30.38
CA PHE A 331 8.83 8.54 -31.15
C PHE A 331 8.67 7.67 -32.41
N ASP A 332 9.78 7.35 -33.07
CA ASP A 332 9.80 6.53 -34.29
C ASP A 332 9.69 5.02 -34.02
N GLU A 333 9.89 4.60 -32.78
CA GLU A 333 9.72 3.19 -32.39
C GLU A 333 8.24 2.75 -32.35
N PHE A 334 7.32 3.66 -32.02
CA PHE A 334 5.91 3.34 -31.82
C PHE A 334 5.03 3.89 -32.95
N VAL A 335 4.16 3.03 -33.48
CA VAL A 335 3.09 3.40 -34.41
C VAL A 335 1.71 3.30 -33.77
N ILE A 336 0.70 3.87 -34.42
CA ILE A 336 -0.69 3.78 -33.95
C ILE A 336 -1.12 2.31 -33.91
N GLY A 337 -1.68 1.88 -32.78
CA GLY A 337 -2.10 0.51 -32.52
C GLY A 337 -1.10 -0.30 -31.70
N ASP A 338 0.15 0.14 -31.57
CA ASP A 338 1.12 -0.50 -30.70
C ASP A 338 0.73 -0.37 -29.23
N LEU A 339 1.26 -1.28 -28.40
CA LEU A 339 1.14 -1.22 -26.95
C LEU A 339 2.42 -0.65 -26.34
N ILE A 340 2.25 0.37 -25.51
CA ILE A 340 3.31 0.94 -24.69
C ILE A 340 3.04 0.62 -23.23
N GLY A 341 4.06 0.22 -22.49
CA GLY A 341 3.97 -0.08 -21.08
C GLY A 341 4.32 1.16 -20.26
N ILE A 342 3.52 1.45 -19.24
CA ILE A 342 3.76 2.54 -18.30
C ILE A 342 3.82 1.96 -16.88
N LEU A 343 4.99 2.07 -16.25
CA LEU A 343 5.14 1.80 -14.83
C LEU A 343 4.48 2.96 -14.06
N PRO A 344 3.44 2.69 -13.26
CA PRO A 344 2.70 3.75 -12.59
C PRO A 344 3.53 4.41 -11.49
N VAL A 345 3.25 5.68 -11.20
CA VAL A 345 3.83 6.39 -10.03
C VAL A 345 3.41 5.75 -8.72
N HIS A 346 2.13 5.36 -8.60
CA HIS A 346 1.59 4.74 -7.40
C HIS A 346 0.72 3.54 -7.75
N SER A 347 1.20 2.35 -7.40
CA SER A 347 0.52 1.09 -7.73
C SER A 347 -0.81 0.91 -7.01
N CYS A 348 -0.95 1.37 -5.76
CA CYS A 348 -2.20 1.24 -5.00
C CYS A 348 -3.37 1.97 -5.68
N MET A 349 -3.16 3.23 -6.10
CA MET A 349 -4.20 4.03 -6.73
C MET A 349 -4.54 3.51 -8.14
N THR A 350 -3.53 3.07 -8.88
CA THR A 350 -3.69 2.42 -10.19
C THR A 350 -4.50 1.13 -10.06
N ALA A 351 -4.14 0.24 -9.13
CA ALA A 351 -4.84 -1.01 -8.87
C ALA A 351 -6.30 -0.77 -8.45
N ASN A 352 -6.53 0.22 -7.58
CA ASN A 352 -7.88 0.58 -7.13
C ASN A 352 -8.79 1.00 -8.29
N LEU A 353 -8.27 1.82 -9.22
CA LEU A 353 -9.01 2.30 -10.38
C LEU A 353 -9.31 1.18 -11.38
N MET A 354 -8.33 0.30 -11.61
CA MET A 354 -8.47 -0.78 -12.59
C MET A 354 -9.35 -1.93 -12.09
N GLY A 355 -9.37 -2.17 -10.78
CA GLY A 355 -10.22 -3.15 -10.12
C GLY A 355 -9.91 -4.61 -10.44
N ARG A 356 -8.96 -4.90 -11.33
CA ARG A 356 -8.50 -6.25 -11.68
C ARG A 356 -7.14 -6.18 -12.37
N PHE A 357 -6.45 -7.31 -12.42
CA PHE A 357 -5.13 -7.46 -13.04
C PHE A 357 -5.19 -8.56 -14.10
N MET A 358 -4.39 -8.43 -15.16
CA MET A 358 -4.09 -9.54 -16.06
C MET A 358 -2.67 -10.02 -15.80
N THR A 359 -2.46 -11.32 -15.52
CA THR A 359 -1.11 -11.86 -15.37
C THR A 359 -0.35 -11.83 -16.70
N THR A 360 0.98 -11.97 -16.66
CA THR A 360 1.80 -12.10 -17.88
C THR A 360 1.46 -13.36 -18.69
N GLU A 361 0.81 -14.35 -18.09
CA GLU A 361 0.24 -15.53 -18.78
C GLU A 361 -1.17 -15.28 -19.36
N GLY A 362 -1.77 -14.12 -19.06
CA GLY A 362 -3.06 -13.69 -19.58
C GLY A 362 -4.26 -14.22 -18.80
N GLU A 363 -4.08 -14.53 -17.51
CA GLU A 363 -5.14 -14.89 -16.55
C GLU A 363 -5.65 -13.62 -15.85
N TRP A 364 -6.94 -13.53 -15.54
CA TRP A 364 -7.49 -12.38 -14.82
C TRP A 364 -7.54 -12.66 -13.32
N ILE A 365 -7.02 -11.72 -12.53
CA ILE A 365 -7.11 -11.69 -11.08
C ILE A 365 -8.07 -10.58 -10.67
N GLU A 366 -9.15 -10.95 -10.01
CA GLU A 366 -10.19 -10.03 -9.55
C GLU A 366 -9.83 -9.41 -8.19
N THR A 367 -10.37 -8.22 -7.93
CA THR A 367 -10.29 -7.52 -6.63
C THR A 367 -11.67 -7.36 -6.01
N MET A 368 -11.74 -6.82 -4.80
CA MET A 368 -13.01 -6.41 -4.20
C MET A 368 -13.77 -5.33 -5.02
N ASN A 369 -13.09 -4.62 -5.92
CA ASN A 369 -13.67 -3.57 -6.78
C ASN A 369 -14.05 -4.07 -8.18
N SER A 370 -13.85 -5.36 -8.47
CA SER A 370 -14.25 -5.95 -9.74
C SER A 370 -15.76 -5.78 -9.93
N LYS A 371 -16.17 -5.18 -11.05
CA LYS A 371 -17.58 -5.10 -11.42
C LYS A 371 -18.08 -6.51 -11.74
N GLN A 372 -19.10 -6.97 -11.00
CA GLN A 372 -19.82 -8.22 -11.31
C GLN A 372 -20.54 -8.12 -12.65
#